data_AF-A0A562T8Y2-F1
#
_entry.id   AF-A0A562T8Y2-F1
#
_cell.length_a   1.000
_cell.length_b   1.000
_cell.length_c   1.000
_cell.angle_alpha   90.00
_cell.angle_beta   90.00
_cell.angle_gamma   90.00
#
_symmetry.space_group_name_H-M   'P 1'
#
loop_
_entity.id
_entity.type
_entity.pdbx_description
1 polymer ?
#
loop_
_entity_poly.entity_id
_entity_poly.type
_entity_poly.pdbx_seq_one_letter_code
_entity_poly.pdbx_strand_id
1 'polypeptide(L)' 'MRERTKYIDDCKKCRWHDVCEGGSPGHTHAEYGHMNEKDLFCDARMYWFDRYVEHQSRKLLGPEARIIDDVPALDQAY' A
#
# COMPACT_ATOMS: atom_id res chain seq x y z
N MET A 1 5.15 -9.33 7.99
CA MET A 1 3.74 -9.44 7.54
C MET A 1 2.85 -9.93 8.69
N ARG A 2 1.80 -9.16 9.08
CA ARG A 2 0.87 -9.52 10.16
C ARG A 2 0.05 -10.76 9.80
N GLU A 3 -0.32 -11.57 10.80
CA GLU A 3 -1.06 -12.85 10.63
C GLU A 3 -2.28 -12.70 9.72
N ARG A 4 -3.13 -11.69 9.97
CA ARG A 4 -4.32 -11.35 9.18
C ARG A 4 -4.03 -11.10 7.71
N THR A 5 -2.96 -10.36 7.41
CA THR A 5 -2.64 -9.94 6.03
C THR A 5 -2.21 -11.10 5.13
N LYS A 6 -1.92 -12.27 5.69
CA LYS A 6 -1.68 -13.51 4.94
C LYS A 6 -2.95 -14.01 4.21
N TYR A 7 -4.14 -13.57 4.64
CA TYR A 7 -5.42 -13.98 4.05
C TYR A 7 -6.01 -12.95 3.09
N ILE A 8 -5.37 -11.78 2.92
CA ILE A 8 -5.85 -10.68 2.08
C ILE A 8 -4.90 -10.55 0.89
N ASP A 9 -5.31 -11.01 -0.29
CA ASP A 9 -4.43 -11.09 -1.47
C ASP A 9 -3.88 -9.74 -1.90
N ASP A 10 -4.67 -8.67 -1.79
CA ASP A 10 -4.24 -7.30 -2.06
C ASP A 10 -3.07 -6.89 -1.16
N CYS A 11 -3.09 -7.27 0.12
CA CYS A 11 -2.02 -6.95 1.06
C CYS A 11 -0.70 -7.66 0.73
N LYS A 12 -0.75 -8.86 0.12
CA LYS A 12 0.45 -9.62 -0.22
C LYS A 12 1.29 -8.97 -1.32
N LYS A 13 0.64 -8.20 -2.20
CA LYS A 13 1.26 -7.57 -3.38
C LYS A 13 1.37 -6.05 -3.23
N CYS A 14 0.89 -5.48 -2.11
CA CYS A 14 0.82 -4.05 -1.92
C CYS A 14 2.20 -3.46 -1.58
N ARG A 15 2.68 -2.51 -2.39
CA ARG A 15 3.92 -1.77 -2.12
C ARG A 15 3.93 -1.00 -0.79
N TRP A 16 2.74 -0.65 -0.30
CA TRP A 16 2.56 0.12 0.94
C TRP A 16 2.30 -0.76 2.17
N HIS A 17 2.41 -2.08 2.04
CA HIS A 17 2.12 -3.00 3.14
C HIS A 17 2.93 -2.67 4.39
N ASP A 18 4.22 -2.42 4.27
CA ASP A 18 5.08 -2.12 5.43
C ASP A 18 4.76 -0.79 6.11
N VAL A 19 4.00 0.10 5.44
CA VAL A 19 3.55 1.38 6.02
C VAL A 19 2.22 1.22 6.75
N CYS A 20 1.25 0.51 6.15
CA CYS A 20 -0.10 0.39 6.71
C CYS A 20 -0.31 -0.87 7.56
N GLU A 21 0.54 -1.88 7.38
CA GLU A 21 0.50 -3.22 7.97
C GLU A 21 -0.85 -3.94 7.83
N GLY A 22 -1.61 -3.61 6.78
CA GLY A 22 -2.96 -4.11 6.52
C GLY A 22 -4.10 -3.25 7.07
N GLY A 23 -3.80 -2.09 7.65
CA GLY A 23 -4.81 -1.16 8.17
C GLY A 23 -5.40 -1.59 9.52
N SER A 24 -6.63 -1.18 9.79
CA SER A 24 -7.34 -1.41 11.05
C SER A 24 -8.26 -2.63 10.98
N PRO A 25 -8.03 -3.65 11.81
CA PRO A 25 -8.97 -4.76 11.93
C PRO A 25 -10.37 -4.31 12.38
N GLY A 26 -10.45 -3.22 13.17
CA GLY A 26 -11.72 -2.66 13.63
C GLY A 26 -12.58 -2.07 12.51
N HIS A 27 -11.97 -1.35 11.55
CA HIS A 27 -12.70 -0.85 10.39
C HIS A 27 -13.22 -2.00 9.53
N THR A 28 -12.37 -3.00 9.33
CA THR A 28 -12.71 -4.19 8.53
C THR A 28 -13.87 -4.95 9.17
N HIS A 29 -13.81 -5.17 10.49
CA HIS A 29 -14.88 -5.84 11.22
C HIS A 29 -16.18 -5.02 11.24
N ALA A 30 -16.10 -3.69 11.36
CA ALA A 30 -17.28 -2.82 11.34
C ALA A 30 -18.03 -2.90 10.01
N GLU A 31 -17.31 -3.03 8.89
CA GLU A 31 -17.89 -3.12 7.55
C GLU A 31 -18.36 -4.55 7.20
N TYR A 32 -17.52 -5.56 7.46
CA TYR A 32 -17.71 -6.92 6.93
C TYR A 32 -18.11 -7.96 7.98
N GLY A 33 -18.10 -7.62 9.28
CA GLY A 33 -18.37 -8.56 10.37
C GLY A 33 -17.26 -9.61 10.61
N HIS A 34 -16.16 -9.53 9.87
CA HIS A 34 -14.94 -10.30 10.09
C HIS A 34 -13.71 -9.46 9.76
N MET A 35 -12.52 -9.97 10.11
CA MET A 35 -11.28 -9.23 9.90
C MET A 35 -10.52 -9.67 8.65
N ASN A 36 -10.94 -10.69 7.92
CA ASN A 36 -10.14 -11.21 6.78
C ASN A 36 -10.37 -10.49 5.44
N GLU A 37 -10.74 -9.21 5.45
CA GLU A 37 -10.94 -8.37 4.26
C GLU A 37 -10.02 -7.17 4.26
N LYS A 38 -9.94 -6.43 3.14
CA LYS A 38 -9.21 -5.16 3.09
C LYS A 38 -9.79 -4.13 4.07
N ASP A 39 -8.94 -3.27 4.60
CA ASP A 39 -9.39 -2.13 5.40
C ASP A 39 -10.29 -1.22 4.55
N LEU A 40 -11.35 -0.68 5.16
CA LEU A 40 -12.31 0.21 4.50
C LEU A 40 -11.63 1.41 3.81
N PHE A 41 -10.50 1.88 4.33
CA PHE A 41 -9.75 3.02 3.81
C PHE A 41 -8.50 2.60 3.04
N CYS A 42 -8.37 1.33 2.62
CA CYS A 42 -7.19 0.84 1.92
C CYS A 42 -6.85 1.71 0.69
N ASP A 43 -7.83 1.92 -0.19
CA ASP A 43 -7.65 2.67 -1.44
C ASP A 43 -7.31 4.15 -1.18
N ALA A 44 -7.97 4.77 -0.20
CA ALA A 44 -7.69 6.14 0.22
C ALA A 44 -6.28 6.30 0.82
N ARG A 45 -5.83 5.34 1.62
CA ARG A 45 -4.47 5.33 2.20
C ARG A 45 -3.42 5.25 1.11
N MET A 46 -3.56 4.31 0.18
CA MET A 46 -2.61 4.15 -0.94
C MET A 46 -2.48 5.44 -1.74
N TYR A 47 -3.60 6.06 -2.11
CA TYR A 47 -3.61 7.37 -2.77
C TYR A 47 -2.83 8.42 -1.96
N TRP A 48 -3.09 8.56 -0.67
CA TRP A 48 -2.41 9.57 0.14
C TRP A 48 -0.93 9.29 0.38
N PHE A 49 -0.52 8.02 0.45
CA PHE A 49 0.90 7.64 0.52
C PHE A 49 1.63 8.06 -0.76
N ASP A 50 1.05 7.78 -1.92
CA ASP A 50 1.62 8.20 -3.22
C ASP A 50 1.80 9.71 -3.28
N ARG A 51 0.74 10.45 -2.92
CA ARG A 51 0.75 11.92 -2.92
C ARG A 51 1.75 12.48 -1.90
N TYR A 52 1.87 11.86 -0.74
CA TYR A 52 2.81 12.28 0.28
C TYR A 52 4.25 12.08 -0.20
N VAL A 53 4.58 10.91 -0.76
CA VAL A 53 5.93 10.66 -1.28
C VAL A 53 6.23 11.60 -2.43
N GLU A 54 5.32 11.80 -3.39
CA GLU A 54 5.52 12.76 -4.48
C GLU A 54 5.80 14.17 -3.95
N HIS A 55 5.02 14.62 -2.96
CA HIS A 55 5.21 15.92 -2.35
C HIS A 55 6.57 16.04 -1.65
N GLN A 56 6.96 15.05 -0.84
CA GLN A 56 8.25 15.06 -0.14
C GLN A 56 9.43 14.99 -1.13
N SER A 57 9.33 14.16 -2.16
CA SER A 57 10.35 14.07 -3.22
C SER A 57 10.57 15.41 -3.89
N ARG A 58 9.50 16.11 -4.30
CA ARG A 58 9.62 17.44 -4.91
C ARG A 58 10.17 18.50 -3.96
N LYS A 59 9.77 18.43 -2.68
CA LYS A 59 10.26 19.35 -1.66
C LYS A 59 11.76 19.19 -1.41
N LEU A 60 12.27 17.96 -1.44
CA LEU A 60 13.67 17.65 -1.12
C LEU A 60 14.61 17.71 -2.32
N LEU A 61 14.15 17.31 -3.51
CA LEU A 61 14.98 17.15 -4.71
C LEU A 61 14.70 18.19 -5.80
N GLY A 62 13.68 19.03 -5.63
CA GLY A 62 13.26 20.05 -6.59
C GLY A 62 12.02 19.67 -7.42
N PRO A 63 11.46 20.62 -8.18
CA PRO A 63 10.15 20.47 -8.83
C PRO A 63 10.12 19.36 -9.89
N GLU A 64 11.25 19.05 -10.51
CA GLU A 64 11.39 18.01 -11.54
C GLU A 64 11.55 16.59 -10.99
N ALA A 65 11.57 16.42 -9.66
CA ALA A 65 11.67 15.10 -9.05
C ALA A 65 10.47 14.22 -9.41
N ARG A 66 10.74 12.98 -9.78
CA ARG A 66 9.73 11.97 -10.16
C ARG A 66 10.01 10.66 -9.45
N ILE A 67 8.94 9.96 -9.09
CA ILE A 67 9.01 8.58 -8.59
C ILE A 67 9.14 7.68 -9.81
N ILE A 68 10.14 6.81 -9.82
CA ILE A 68 10.30 5.74 -10.82
C ILE A 68 9.79 4.48 -10.14
N ASP A 69 8.72 3.90 -10.67
CA ASP A 69 8.25 2.60 -10.17
C ASP A 69 9.23 1.53 -10.66
N ASP A 70 10.10 1.05 -9.77
CA ASP A 70 10.86 -0.18 -9.98
C ASP A 70 9.87 -1.35 -9.92
N VAL A 71 9.19 -1.62 -11.03
CA VAL A 71 8.70 -2.97 -11.30
C VAL A 71 9.89 -3.68 -11.95
N PRO A 72 10.62 -4.58 -11.26
CA PRO A 72 11.37 -5.56 -12.00
C PRO A 72 10.36 -6.27 -12.88
N ALA A 73 10.56 -6.22 -14.19
CA ALA A 73 9.98 -7.18 -15.10
C ALA A 73 10.47 -8.57 -14.64
N LEU A 74 9.74 -9.18 -13.71
CA LEU A 74 9.71 -10.62 -13.54
C LEU A 74 9.07 -11.15 -14.82
N ASP A 75 9.84 -11.20 -15.91
CA ASP A 75 9.63 -12.01 -17.13
C ASP A 75 10.61 -11.62 -18.25
N GLN A 76 11.92 -11.53 -17.98
CA GLN A 76 12.95 -11.72 -19.02
C GLN A 76 14.24 -12.28 -18.40
N ALA A 77 14.28 -13.59 -18.12
CA ALA A 77 15.42 -14.47 -18.39
C ALA A 77 15.31 -15.82 -17.63
N TYR A 78 15.41 -16.90 -18.42
CA TYR A 78 15.56 -18.33 -18.12
C TYR A 78 14.28 -19.14 -17.84
#